data_AF-A0A2P5MHE5-F1
#
_entry.id   AF-A0A2P5MHE5-F1
#
_cell.length_a   1.000
_cell.length_b   1.000
_cell.length_c   1.000
_cell.angle_alpha   90.00
_cell.angle_beta   90.00
_cell.angle_gamma   90.00
#
_symmetry.space_group_name_H-M   'P 1'
#
loop_
_entity.id
_entity.type
_entity.pdbx_description
1 polymer ?
#
loop_
_entity_poly.entity_id
_entity_poly.type
_entity_poly.pdbx_seq_one_letter_code
_entity_poly.pdbx_strand_id
1 'polypeptide(L)'
;ADQKGWDWFSLHLEGGARLMLYRMRSVEAAPFLFGNWIEADGATSILARDDIFLEPLETTRIADRDVPIRWRVTIKNRDVDIETRPLNPRSWMGTDFAYWEGPIRFTGSHSGEGYLEMTGY
;
A
#
# COMPACT_ATOMS: atom_id res chain seq x y z
N ALA A 1 -22.11 0.03 -9.10
CA ALA A 1 -20.68 -0.33 -9.08
C ALA A 1 -20.33 -0.63 -7.64
N ASP A 2 -19.88 -1.84 -7.36
CA ASP A 2 -19.61 -2.37 -6.02
C ASP A 2 -18.21 -2.01 -5.49
N GLN A 3 -17.36 -1.43 -6.35
CA GLN A 3 -16.00 -1.00 -6.00
C GLN A 3 -16.05 0.28 -5.17
N LYS A 4 -15.51 0.20 -3.95
CA LYS A 4 -15.42 1.34 -3.02
C LYS A 4 -14.22 2.22 -3.33
N GLY A 5 -13.10 1.62 -3.72
CA GLY A 5 -11.82 2.30 -3.98
C GLY A 5 -10.65 1.32 -3.86
N TRP A 6 -9.43 1.82 -3.93
CA TRP A 6 -8.22 0.98 -3.85
C TRP A 6 -7.17 1.51 -2.87
N ASP A 7 -6.23 0.63 -2.53
CA ASP A 7 -4.95 0.96 -1.89
C ASP A 7 -3.84 0.42 -2.80
N TRP A 8 -2.94 1.27 -3.24
CA TRP A 8 -1.83 0.91 -4.10
C TRP A 8 -0.50 1.31 -3.47
N PHE A 9 0.45 0.40 -3.47
CA PHE A 9 1.79 0.61 -2.93
C PHE A 9 2.82 0.33 -4.02
N SER A 10 3.81 1.21 -4.15
CA SER A 10 5.04 0.96 -4.90
C SER A 10 6.21 1.19 -3.98
N LEU A 11 6.92 0.12 -3.65
CA LEU A 11 7.97 0.10 -2.64
C LEU A 11 9.30 -0.26 -3.28
N HIS A 12 10.33 0.53 -3.00
CA HIS A 12 11.70 0.28 -3.39
C HIS A 12 12.49 -0.08 -2.13
N LEU A 13 12.97 -1.32 -2.08
CA LEU A 13 13.74 -1.81 -0.95
C LEU A 13 15.20 -1.42 -1.14
N GLU A 14 15.91 -1.13 -0.05
CA GLU A 14 17.34 -0.78 -0.09
C GLU A 14 18.22 -1.90 -0.68
N GLY A 15 17.77 -3.15 -0.62
CA GLY A 15 18.40 -4.30 -1.29
C GLY A 15 18.24 -4.34 -2.81
N GLY A 16 17.59 -3.34 -3.43
CA GLY A 16 17.40 -3.20 -4.86
C GLY A 16 16.13 -3.84 -5.42
N ALA A 17 15.52 -4.78 -4.69
CA ALA A 17 14.22 -5.32 -5.03
C ALA A 17 13.12 -4.26 -4.94
N ARG A 18 12.03 -4.47 -5.68
CA ARG A 18 10.85 -3.60 -5.68
C ARG A 18 9.58 -4.43 -5.50
N LEU A 19 8.59 -3.85 -4.88
CA LEU A 19 7.32 -4.49 -4.57
C LEU A 19 6.18 -3.56 -4.97
N MET A 20 5.33 -4.04 -5.88
CA MET A 20 4.06 -3.39 -6.19
C MET A 20 2.93 -4.19 -5.55
N LEU A 21 2.03 -3.51 -4.83
CA LEU A 21 0.87 -4.11 -4.19
C LEU A 21 -0.38 -3.31 -4.53
N TYR A 22 -1.49 -4.02 -4.67
CA TYR A 22 -2.77 -3.44 -4.98
C TYR A 22 -3.89 -4.16 -4.23
N ARG A 23 -4.73 -3.39 -3.54
CA ARG A 23 -5.96 -3.88 -2.91
C ARG A 23 -7.16 -3.15 -3.48
N MET A 24 -8.04 -3.86 -4.16
CA MET A 24 -9.36 -3.34 -4.53
C MET A 24 -10.35 -3.65 -3.40
N ARG A 25 -11.02 -2.64 -2.87
CA ARG A 25 -12.06 -2.79 -1.84
C ARG A 25 -13.44 -2.78 -2.48
N SER A 26 -14.30 -3.69 -2.07
CA SER A 26 -15.71 -3.75 -2.48
C SER A 26 -16.63 -3.48 -1.29
N VAL A 27 -17.84 -3.00 -1.55
CA VAL A 27 -18.91 -2.91 -0.54
C VAL A 27 -19.64 -4.24 -0.34
N GLU A 28 -19.58 -5.14 -1.32
CA GLU A 28 -20.35 -6.40 -1.34
C GLU A 28 -19.46 -7.64 -1.24
N ALA A 29 -18.21 -7.56 -1.71
CA ALA A 29 -17.27 -8.67 -1.77
C ALA A 29 -16.03 -8.46 -0.89
N ALA A 30 -15.34 -9.57 -0.60
CA ALA A 30 -14.02 -9.51 0.02
C ALA A 30 -13.03 -8.73 -0.86
N PRO A 31 -12.06 -8.00 -0.28
CA PRO A 31 -11.06 -7.28 -1.04
C PRO A 31 -10.26 -8.19 -1.97
N PHE A 32 -10.00 -7.72 -3.18
CA PHE A 32 -9.10 -8.39 -4.10
C PHE A 32 -7.68 -7.86 -3.88
N LEU A 33 -6.72 -8.78 -3.71
CA LEU A 33 -5.30 -8.46 -3.56
C LEU A 33 -4.50 -8.90 -4.78
N PHE A 34 -3.52 -8.09 -5.15
CA PHE A 34 -2.51 -8.39 -6.15
C PHE A 34 -1.16 -7.88 -5.66
N GLY A 35 -0.11 -8.63 -5.98
CA GLY A 35 1.26 -8.24 -5.69
C GLY A 35 2.22 -8.74 -6.76
N ASN A 36 3.22 -7.92 -7.08
CA ASN A 36 4.32 -8.28 -7.97
C ASN A 36 5.64 -7.94 -7.28
N TRP A 37 6.48 -8.95 -7.13
CA TRP A 37 7.85 -8.79 -6.66
C TRP A 37 8.78 -8.67 -7.87
N ILE A 38 9.68 -7.70 -7.81
CA ILE A 38 10.65 -7.40 -8.86
C ILE A 38 12.03 -7.47 -8.20
N GLU A 39 12.84 -8.44 -8.61
CA GLU A 39 14.21 -8.60 -8.12
C GLU A 39 15.09 -7.43 -8.59
N ALA A 40 16.27 -7.27 -7.97
CA ALA A 40 17.21 -6.19 -8.30
C ALA A 40 17.70 -6.24 -9.77
N ASP A 41 17.68 -7.42 -10.39
CA ASP A 41 18.01 -7.64 -11.81
C ASP A 41 16.83 -7.40 -12.76
N GLY A 42 15.65 -7.09 -12.21
CA GLY A 42 14.41 -6.85 -12.95
C GLY A 42 13.55 -8.09 -13.18
N ALA A 43 13.95 -9.29 -12.74
CA ALA A 43 13.12 -10.48 -12.83
C ALA A 43 11.85 -10.32 -11.99
N THR A 44 10.69 -10.67 -12.54
CA THR A 44 9.39 -10.45 -11.87
C THR A 44 8.71 -11.75 -11.48
N SER A 45 8.01 -11.74 -10.34
CA SER A 45 7.17 -12.85 -9.90
C SER A 45 5.90 -12.34 -9.23
N ILE A 46 4.76 -12.93 -9.63
CA ILE A 46 3.47 -12.63 -9.02
C ILE A 46 3.41 -13.28 -7.64
N LEU A 47 2.95 -12.51 -6.65
CA LEU A 47 2.73 -13.00 -5.30
C LEU A 47 1.37 -13.70 -5.19
N ALA A 48 1.33 -14.83 -4.49
CA ALA A 48 0.07 -15.46 -4.15
C ALA A 48 -0.73 -14.56 -3.21
N ARG A 49 -2.05 -14.48 -3.40
CA ARG A 49 -2.90 -13.57 -2.59
C ARG A 49 -2.84 -13.89 -1.11
N ASP A 50 -2.79 -15.18 -0.76
CA ASP A 50 -2.76 -15.66 0.63
C ASP A 50 -1.43 -15.37 1.34
N ASP A 51 -0.42 -14.90 0.60
CA ASP A 51 0.86 -14.45 1.15
C ASP A 51 0.88 -12.95 1.45
N ILE A 52 -0.10 -12.17 0.97
CA ILE A 52 -0.16 -10.71 1.10
C ILE A 52 -1.07 -10.30 2.25
N PHE A 53 -0.55 -9.55 3.21
CA PHE A 53 -1.32 -8.97 4.31
C PHE A 53 -1.08 -7.46 4.38
N LEU A 54 -2.17 -6.69 4.39
CA LEU A 54 -2.17 -5.23 4.48
C LEU A 54 -3.06 -4.79 5.65
N GLU A 55 -2.43 -4.40 6.76
CA GLU A 55 -3.10 -4.03 8.00
C GLU A 55 -2.94 -2.53 8.26
N PRO A 56 -4.03 -1.76 8.38
CA PRO A 56 -3.95 -0.35 8.73
C PRO A 56 -3.60 -0.21 10.22
N LEU A 57 -2.58 0.59 10.53
CA LEU A 57 -2.07 0.80 11.89
C LEU A 57 -2.51 2.13 12.48
N GLU A 58 -2.62 3.17 11.65
CA GLU A 58 -2.95 4.53 12.10
C GLU A 58 -3.79 5.24 11.04
N THR A 59 -4.88 5.87 11.48
CA THR A 59 -5.75 6.70 10.64
C THR A 59 -5.57 8.18 10.98
N THR A 60 -5.70 9.03 9.97
CA THR A 60 -5.76 10.48 10.13
C THR A 60 -7.08 11.01 9.58
N ARG A 61 -7.71 11.88 10.36
CA ARG A 61 -8.89 12.64 9.93
C ARG A 61 -8.48 13.75 8.98
N ILE A 62 -8.98 13.69 7.74
CA ILE A 62 -8.77 14.72 6.73
C ILE A 62 -10.13 15.23 6.30
N ALA A 63 -10.44 16.49 6.64
CA ALA A 63 -11.80 17.03 6.50
C ALA A 63 -12.84 16.12 7.17
N ASP A 64 -13.71 15.50 6.39
CA ASP A 64 -14.82 14.66 6.82
C ASP A 64 -14.59 13.15 6.63
N ARG A 65 -13.36 12.71 6.35
CA ARG A 65 -13.02 11.28 6.17
C ARG A 65 -11.83 10.81 7.01
N ASP A 66 -11.81 9.52 7.31
CA ASP A 66 -10.73 8.85 8.04
C ASP A 66 -9.89 8.02 7.07
N VAL A 67 -8.62 8.42 6.92
CA VAL A 67 -7.71 7.83 5.95
C VAL A 67 -6.61 7.05 6.68
N PRO A 68 -6.42 5.75 6.44
CA PRO A 68 -5.33 4.95 7.00
C PRO A 68 -4.00 5.34 6.36
N ILE A 69 -3.16 6.05 7.09
CA ILE A 69 -1.92 6.61 6.56
C ILE A 69 -0.68 5.78 6.92
N ARG A 70 -0.78 4.89 7.91
CA ARG A 70 0.27 3.92 8.25
C ARG A 70 -0.25 2.50 8.12
N TRP A 71 0.60 1.65 7.59
CA TRP A 71 0.26 0.27 7.28
C TRP A 71 1.36 -0.68 7.73
N ARG A 72 0.98 -1.85 8.20
CA ARG A 72 1.86 -3.03 8.22
C ARG A 72 1.65 -3.79 6.91
N VAL A 73 2.75 -4.08 6.24
CA VAL A 73 2.78 -4.87 5.00
C VAL A 73 3.58 -6.13 5.29
N THR A 74 2.95 -7.29 5.08
CA THR A 74 3.61 -8.59 5.27
C THR A 74 3.47 -9.44 4.02
N ILE A 75 4.60 -9.98 3.52
CA ILE A 75 4.67 -10.94 2.43
C ILE A 75 5.33 -12.22 2.94
N LYS A 76 4.53 -13.26 3.22
CA LYS A 76 5.01 -14.47 3.92
C LYS A 76 6.17 -15.16 3.21
N ASN A 77 6.11 -15.29 1.88
CA ASN A 77 7.09 -16.02 1.08
C ASN A 77 8.34 -15.19 0.69
N ARG A 78 8.44 -13.93 1.16
CA ARG A 78 9.57 -13.03 0.92
C ARG A 78 10.18 -12.47 2.21
N ASP A 79 9.78 -12.99 3.37
CA ASP A 79 10.22 -12.52 4.69
C ASP A 79 10.03 -11.01 4.90
N VAL A 80 9.01 -10.43 4.23
CA VAL A 80 8.67 -9.02 4.38
C VAL A 80 7.71 -8.87 5.54
N ASP A 81 8.06 -8.02 6.48
CA ASP A 81 7.21 -7.53 7.56
C ASP A 81 7.68 -6.11 7.91
N ILE A 82 7.00 -5.12 7.33
CA ILE A 82 7.41 -3.72 7.37
C ILE A 82 6.25 -2.82 7.79
N GLU A 83 6.58 -1.71 8.44
CA GLU A 83 5.64 -0.63 8.70
C GLU A 83 5.93 0.58 7.82
N THR A 84 4.90 1.13 7.17
CA THR A 84 4.98 2.34 6.37
C THR A 84 4.68 3.59 7.20
N ARG A 85 5.31 4.70 6.84
CA ARG A 85 5.06 6.04 7.38
C ARG A 85 5.05 7.07 6.25
N PRO A 86 4.03 7.92 6.15
CA PRO A 86 3.99 8.97 5.14
C PRO A 86 4.96 10.09 5.50
N LEU A 87 5.55 10.72 4.48
CA LEU A 87 6.32 11.94 4.68
C LEU A 87 5.40 13.12 5.05
N ASN A 88 4.20 13.16 4.46
CA ASN A 88 3.15 14.12 4.79
C ASN A 88 1.83 13.38 5.06
N PRO A 89 1.34 13.35 6.30
CA PRO A 89 0.06 12.74 6.67
C PRO A 89 -1.16 13.29 5.92
N ARG A 90 -1.10 14.54 5.44
CA ARG A 90 -2.24 15.26 4.85
C ARG A 90 -2.13 15.42 3.33
N SER A 91 -1.50 14.47 2.63
CA SER A 91 -1.37 14.48 1.17
C SER A 91 -2.67 14.10 0.45
N TRP A 92 -3.75 14.82 0.74
CA TRP A 92 -5.05 14.62 0.15
C TRP A 92 -5.27 15.57 -1.03
N MET A 93 -5.72 15.02 -2.14
CA MET A 93 -6.11 15.73 -3.35
C MET A 93 -7.64 15.82 -3.42
N GLY A 94 -8.18 17.02 -3.26
CA GLY A 94 -9.62 17.30 -3.25
C GLY A 94 -10.20 17.59 -4.65
N THR A 95 -9.82 16.81 -5.66
CA THR A 95 -10.36 16.91 -7.02
C THR A 95 -11.75 16.23 -7.12
N ASP A 96 -12.39 16.28 -8.30
CA ASP A 96 -13.67 15.59 -8.56
C ASP A 96 -13.59 14.08 -8.26
N PHE A 97 -12.39 13.49 -8.42
CA PHE A 97 -12.06 12.14 -7.99
C PHE A 97 -11.02 12.21 -6.87
N ALA A 98 -11.49 12.46 -5.65
CA ALA A 98 -10.61 12.72 -4.53
C ALA A 98 -9.83 11.47 -4.09
N TYR A 99 -8.56 11.67 -3.72
CA TYR A 99 -7.64 10.60 -3.36
C TYR A 99 -6.55 11.08 -2.41
N TRP A 100 -5.95 10.15 -1.68
CA TRP A 100 -4.72 10.36 -0.93
C TRP A 100 -3.56 9.82 -1.74
N GLU A 101 -2.51 10.61 -1.93
CA GLU A 101 -1.29 10.15 -2.61
C GLU A 101 -0.09 10.79 -1.96
N GLY A 102 0.90 9.98 -1.57
CA GLY A 102 2.12 10.57 -1.03
C GLY A 102 3.30 9.61 -0.92
N PRO A 103 4.51 10.17 -0.88
CA PRO A 103 5.70 9.40 -0.58
C PRO A 103 5.65 8.86 0.84
N ILE A 104 6.07 7.61 0.98
CA ILE A 104 6.19 6.88 2.23
C ILE A 104 7.61 6.37 2.42
N ARG A 105 8.04 6.22 3.67
CA ARG A 105 9.21 5.42 4.06
C ARG A 105 8.74 4.21 4.83
N PHE A 106 9.52 3.14 4.85
CA PHE A 106 9.19 1.96 5.64
C PHE A 106 10.42 1.35 6.32
N THR A 107 10.16 0.65 7.41
CA THR A 107 11.17 -0.04 8.24
C THR A 107 10.57 -1.32 8.83
N GLY A 108 11.40 -2.28 9.21
CA GLY A 108 10.97 -3.55 9.80
C GLY A 108 11.99 -4.63 9.45
N SER A 109 11.53 -5.72 8.82
CA SER A 109 12.45 -6.71 8.24
C SER A 109 13.26 -6.15 7.06
N HIS A 110 12.74 -5.11 6.40
CA HIS A 110 13.39 -4.37 5.33
C HIS A 110 13.17 -2.86 5.52
N SER A 111 14.05 -2.08 4.91
CA SER A 111 13.99 -0.61 4.83
C SER A 111 13.89 -0.13 3.39
N GLY A 112 13.33 1.06 3.22
CA GLY A 112 13.26 1.71 1.92
C GLY A 112 12.22 2.81 1.87
N GLU A 113 11.87 3.16 0.64
CA GLU A 113 10.95 4.25 0.32
C GLU A 113 9.98 3.85 -0.78
N GLY A 114 8.92 4.61 -0.94
CA GLY A 114 7.90 4.28 -1.91
C GLY A 114 6.80 5.32 -1.99
N TYR A 115 5.73 4.94 -2.64
CA TYR A 115 4.50 5.71 -2.75
C TYR A 115 3.30 4.87 -2.32
N LEU A 116 2.33 5.55 -1.73
CA LEU A 116 1.02 5.01 -1.43
C LEU A 116 -0.03 5.91 -2.09
N GLU A 117 -0.97 5.28 -2.79
CA GLU A 117 -2.14 5.92 -3.37
C GLU A 117 -3.39 5.22 -2.84
N MET A 118 -4.39 5.99 -2.40
CA MET A 118 -5.64 5.48 -1.87
C MET A 118 -6.83 6.30 -2.35
N THR A 119 -7.87 5.63 -2.80
CA THR A 119 -9.12 6.27 -3.25
C THR A 119 -10.30 5.73 -2.46
N GLY A 120 -11.43 6.44 -2.44
CA GLY A 120 -12.67 5.88 -1.86
C GLY A 120 -12.67 5.74 -0.34
N TYR A 121 -12.06 6.71 0.35
CA TYR A 121 -12.11 6.90 1.81
C TYR A 121 -12.99 8.09 2.17
#